data_AF-A0A0D7CHV6-F1
#
_entry.id   AF-A0A0D7CHV6-F1
#
_cell.length_a   1.000
_cell.length_b   1.000
_cell.length_c   1.000
_cell.angle_alpha   90.00
_cell.angle_beta   90.00
_cell.angle_gamma   90.00
#
_symmetry.space_group_name_H-M   'P 1'
#
loop_
_entity.id
_entity.type
_entity.pdbx_description
1 polymer ?
#
loop_
_entity_poly.entity_id
_entity_poly.type
_entity_poly.pdbx_seq_one_letter_code
_entity_poly.pdbx_strand_id
1 'polypeptide(L)' 'MSRNHDQSQRQWLYRCSPRPKNTGVPVPDIATKLTIKTGKNAGKSPSVASLYRALAEADEQIIA' A
#
# COMPACT_ATOMS: atom_id res chain seq x y z
N MET A 1 47.96 6.00 18.59
CA MET A 1 46.84 5.14 19.03
C MET A 1 45.57 5.58 18.32
N SER A 2 44.82 4.60 17.83
CA SER A 2 43.85 4.68 16.75
C SER A 2 42.59 5.50 17.04
N ARG A 3 42.20 6.34 16.07
CA ARG A 3 40.86 6.93 15.94
C ARG A 3 39.86 5.86 15.51
N ASN A 4 39.60 4.87 16.37
CA ASN A 4 38.66 3.79 16.11
C ASN A 4 37.80 3.56 17.35
N HIS A 5 36.71 4.29 17.50
CA HIS A 5 35.48 3.86 18.20
C HIS A 5 34.52 5.04 18.28
N ASP A 6 33.62 5.17 17.30
CA ASP A 6 32.21 5.51 17.55
C ASP A 6 31.35 5.39 16.27
N GLN A 7 31.48 4.30 15.51
CA GLN A 7 30.59 4.01 14.37
C GLN A 7 29.23 3.45 14.82
N SER A 8 29.04 3.25 16.14
CA SER A 8 27.83 2.68 16.73
C SER A 8 26.73 3.73 16.89
N GLN A 9 27.06 4.99 17.17
CA GLN A 9 26.03 6.02 17.39
C GLN A 9 25.44 6.58 16.09
N ARG A 10 26.15 6.48 14.97
CA ARG A 10 25.59 6.81 13.65
C ARG A 10 24.58 5.77 13.15
N GLN A 11 24.62 4.53 13.65
CA GLN A 11 23.64 3.50 13.26
C GLN A 11 22.26 3.71 13.91
N TRP A 12 22.17 4.41 15.04
CA TRP A 12 20.89 4.68 15.71
C TRP A 12 20.06 5.77 15.03
N LEU A 13 20.70 6.74 14.35
CA LEU A 13 20.00 7.83 13.67
C LEU A 13 19.31 7.41 12.36
N TYR A 14 19.64 6.25 11.78
CA TYR A 14 19.01 5.74 10.55
C TYR A 14 17.87 4.75 10.79
N ARG A 15 17.59 4.36 12.04
CA ARG A 15 16.49 3.43 12.38
C ARG A 15 15.09 4.05 12.19
N CYS A 16 14.99 5.37 12.12
CA CYS A 16 13.74 6.11 11.88
C CYS A 16 13.64 6.69 10.46
N SER A 17 14.31 6.10 9.47
CA SER A 17 14.10 6.49 8.07
C SER A 17 12.62 6.26 7.70
N PRO A 18 11.85 7.29 7.30
CA PRO A 18 10.48 7.09 6.85
C PRO A 18 10.54 6.25 5.57
N ARG A 19 9.96 5.04 5.62
CA ARG A 19 9.77 4.24 4.41
C ARG A 19 8.92 5.08 3.43
N PRO A 20 9.26 5.11 2.13
CA PRO A 20 8.40 5.76 1.15
C PRO A 20 7.03 5.07 1.18
N LYS A 21 5.99 5.84 1.48
CA LYS A 21 4.62 5.33 1.72
C LYS A 21 3.93 4.81 0.45
N ASN A 22 4.56 4.95 -0.71
CA ASN A 22 3.90 4.77 -2.00
C ASN A 22 4.76 3.93 -2.94
N THR A 23 4.53 2.62 -2.91
CA THR A 23 4.80 1.74 -4.06
C THR A 23 3.49 1.09 -4.55
N GLY A 24 2.33 1.75 -4.32
CA GLY A 24 1.01 1.23 -4.65
C GLY A 24 0.07 2.26 -5.28
N VAL A 25 -0.91 1.79 -6.06
CA VAL A 25 -2.00 2.59 -6.63
C VAL A 25 -3.01 2.91 -5.52
N PRO A 26 -3.43 4.17 -5.33
CA PRO A 26 -4.40 4.51 -4.29
C PRO A 26 -5.77 3.90 -4.62
N VAL A 27 -6.47 3.42 -3.58
CA VAL A 27 -7.74 2.68 -3.71
C VAL A 27 -8.84 3.42 -4.49
N PRO A 28 -9.00 4.76 -4.37
CA PRO A 28 -9.96 5.50 -5.20
C PRO A 28 -9.70 5.34 -6.70
N ASP A 29 -8.42 5.37 -7.12
CA ASP A 29 -8.04 5.20 -8.53
C ASP A 29 -8.31 3.78 -9.02
N ILE A 30 -8.23 2.78 -8.13
CA ILE A 30 -8.58 1.39 -8.44
C ILE A 30 -10.11 1.30 -8.67
N ALA A 31 -10.93 1.95 -7.84
CA ALA A 31 -12.38 1.96 -8.00
C ALA A 31 -12.80 2.54 -9.36
N THR A 32 -12.14 3.62 -9.81
CA THR A 32 -12.39 4.20 -11.14
C THR A 32 -12.02 3.22 -12.26
N LYS A 33 -10.88 2.54 -12.15
CA LYS A 33 -10.43 1.55 -13.16
C LYS A 33 -11.32 0.32 -13.24
N LEU A 34 -11.95 -0.06 -12.13
CA LEU A 34 -12.88 -1.20 -12.04
C LEU A 34 -14.31 -0.85 -12.48
N THR A 35 -14.54 0.33 -13.06
CA THR A 35 -15.83 0.69 -13.63
C THR A 35 -16.15 -0.22 -14.83
N ILE A 36 -17.27 -0.92 -14.74
CA ILE A 36 -17.74 -1.78 -15.82
C ILE A 36 -18.18 -0.90 -17.00
N LYS A 37 -17.70 -1.21 -18.21
CA LYS A 37 -17.98 -0.41 -19.42
C LYS A 37 -19.30 -0.76 -20.10
N THR A 38 -19.89 -1.93 -19.81
CA THR A 38 -21.04 -2.49 -20.52
C THR A 38 -22.03 -3.16 -19.55
N GLY A 39 -23.29 -3.37 -19.99
CA GLY A 39 -24.31 -4.07 -19.21
C GLY A 39 -25.05 -3.21 -18.17
N LYS A 40 -25.83 -3.86 -17.29
CA LYS A 40 -26.75 -3.20 -16.32
C LYS A 40 -26.06 -2.28 -15.30
N ASN A 41 -24.76 -2.46 -15.09
CA ASN A 41 -23.94 -1.68 -14.15
C ASN A 41 -22.92 -0.78 -14.88
N ALA A 42 -23.11 -0.55 -16.19
CA ALA A 42 -22.21 0.31 -16.96
C ALA A 42 -22.10 1.72 -16.34
N GLY A 43 -20.86 2.20 -16.20
CA GLY A 43 -20.56 3.54 -15.67
C GLY A 43 -20.70 3.68 -14.15
N LYS A 44 -21.08 2.63 -13.43
CA LYS A 44 -21.15 2.64 -11.96
C LYS A 44 -19.88 2.04 -11.38
N SER A 45 -19.08 2.86 -10.71
CA SER A 45 -17.94 2.40 -9.93
C SER A 45 -18.42 1.76 -8.61
N PRO A 46 -17.78 0.69 -8.13
CA PRO A 46 -18.02 0.19 -6.77
C PRO A 46 -17.68 1.27 -5.73
N SER A 47 -18.30 1.20 -4.55
CA SER A 47 -17.94 2.09 -3.44
C SER A 47 -16.55 1.76 -2.91
N VAL A 48 -15.85 2.78 -2.40
CA VAL A 48 -14.51 2.63 -1.82
C VAL A 48 -14.52 1.63 -0.65
N ALA A 49 -15.54 1.69 0.21
CA ALA A 49 -15.70 0.76 1.33
C ALA A 49 -15.87 -0.70 0.88
N SER A 50 -16.65 -0.94 -0.18
CA SER A 50 -16.81 -2.28 -0.76
C SER A 50 -15.49 -2.79 -1.34
N LEU A 51 -14.71 -1.92 -1.96
CA LEU A 51 -13.41 -2.28 -2.53
C LEU A 51 -12.39 -2.64 -1.45
N TYR A 52 -12.33 -1.89 -0.35
CA TYR A 52 -11.48 -2.24 0.80
C TYR A 52 -11.79 -3.62 1.36
N ARG A 53 -13.07 -3.97 1.51
CA ARG A 53 -13.48 -5.30 1.98
C ARG A 53 -13.02 -6.40 1.05
N ALA A 54 -13.27 -6.25 -0.26
CA ALA A 54 -12.88 -7.25 -1.25
C ALA A 54 -11.36 -7.43 -1.33
N LEU A 55 -10.58 -6.35 -1.19
CA LEU A 55 -9.12 -6.43 -1.18
C LEU A 55 -8.60 -7.13 0.09
N ALA A 56 -9.17 -6.84 1.26
CA ALA A 56 -8.80 -7.50 2.51
C ALA A 56 -9.14 -9.00 2.49
N GLU A 57 -10.34 -9.34 2.02
CA GLU A 57 -10.79 -10.74 1.86
C GLU A 57 -9.92 -11.49 0.83
N ALA A 58 -9.41 -10.82 -0.21
CA ALA A 58 -8.51 -11.43 -1.19
C ALA A 58 -7.10 -11.66 -0.64
N ASP A 59 -6.56 -10.74 0.16
CA ASP A 59 -5.25 -10.90 0.83
C ASP A 59 -5.28 -12.09 1.80
N GLU A 60 -6.35 -12.25 2.58
CA GLU A 60 -6.53 -13.39 3.50
C GLU A 60 -6.62 -14.73 2.76
N GLN A 61 -7.21 -14.75 1.56
CA GLN A 61 -7.31 -15.95 0.71
C GLN A 61 -5.98 -16.33 0.02
N ILE A 62 -5.03 -15.40 -0.08
CA ILE A 62 -3.71 -15.66 -0.69
C ILE A 62 -2.72 -16.26 0.32
N ILE A 63 -2.96 -16.07 1.62
CA ILE A 63 -2.05 -16.48 2.70
C ILE A 63 -2.51 -17.79 3.39
N ALA A 64 -3.69 -18.31 3.03
CA ALA A 64 -4.23 -19.60 3.49
C ALA A 64 -3.79 -20.77 2.58
#